data_AF-A0A2X3LSX5-F1
#
_entry.id   AF-A0A2X3LSX5-F1
#
_cell.length_a   1.000
_cell.length_b   1.000
_cell.length_c   1.000
_cell.angle_alpha   90.00
_cell.angle_beta   90.00
_cell.angle_gamma   90.00
#
_symmetry.space_group_name_H-M   'P 1'
#
loop_
_entity.id
_entity.type
_entity.pdbx_description
1 polymer ?
#
loop_
_entity_poly.entity_id
_entity_poly.type
_entity_poly.pdbx_seq_one_letter_code
_entity_poly.pdbx_strand_id
1 'polypeptide(L)'
;MIQSNGQTLVVDTDEQPRTDASAEGLARLNPSFDSLGSVTAGNASSINDGAAAVMMMSEAKARALNLPVLARIRAFASVGVDPALMGIAPVYATAVAWSV
;
A
#
# COMPACT_ATOMS: atom_id res chain seq x y z
N MET A 1 -14.01 8.13 -15.87
CA MET A 1 -14.11 7.22 -17.04
C MET A 1 -15.39 7.54 -17.79
N ILE A 2 -15.41 7.61 -19.14
CA ILE A 2 -16.66 7.86 -19.87
C ILE A 2 -17.29 6.50 -20.22
N GLN A 3 -18.54 6.30 -19.80
CA GLN A 3 -19.31 5.09 -20.08
C GLN A 3 -19.85 5.11 -21.52
N SER A 4 -20.26 3.93 -22.03
CA SER A 4 -20.81 3.78 -23.39
C SER A 4 -22.07 4.60 -23.65
N ASN A 5 -22.81 4.99 -22.60
CA ASN A 5 -23.97 5.88 -22.65
C ASN A 5 -23.62 7.38 -22.61
N GLY A 6 -22.33 7.73 -22.67
CA GLY A 6 -21.82 9.11 -22.64
C GLY A 6 -21.72 9.74 -21.24
N GLN A 7 -22.11 9.02 -20.17
CA GLN A 7 -22.01 9.54 -18.80
C GLN A 7 -20.59 9.40 -18.23
N THR A 8 -20.20 10.34 -17.38
CA THR A 8 -18.94 10.24 -16.63
C THR A 8 -19.16 9.38 -15.39
N LEU A 9 -18.43 8.27 -15.29
CA LEU A 9 -18.25 7.53 -14.04
C LEU A 9 -17.19 8.25 -13.19
N VAL A 10 -17.61 8.70 -12.02
CA VAL A 10 -16.75 9.17 -10.93
C VAL A 10 -16.45 7.98 -10.05
N VAL A 11 -15.17 7.75 -9.78
CA VAL A 11 -14.69 6.75 -8.82
C VAL A 11 -14.01 7.53 -7.71
N ASP A 12 -14.61 7.55 -6.53
CA ASP A 12 -14.18 8.31 -5.36
C ASP A 12 -14.00 7.45 -4.10
N THR A 13 -14.18 6.14 -4.23
CA THR A 13 -14.16 5.15 -3.16
C THR A 13 -13.33 3.96 -3.60
N ASP A 14 -12.51 3.43 -2.69
CA ASP A 14 -11.73 2.22 -2.94
C ASP A 14 -12.65 1.02 -3.22
N GLU A 15 -12.36 0.28 -4.28
CA GLU A 15 -13.22 -0.82 -4.75
C GLU A 15 -13.02 -2.14 -3.99
N GLN A 16 -11.83 -2.35 -3.41
CA GLN A 16 -11.43 -3.65 -2.85
C GLN A 16 -11.89 -3.93 -1.41
N PRO A 17 -11.99 -2.95 -0.49
CA PRO A 17 -12.47 -3.23 0.86
C PRO A 17 -13.87 -3.85 0.84
N ARG A 18 -13.96 -5.11 1.26
CA ARG A 18 -15.22 -5.85 1.32
C ARG A 18 -15.86 -5.76 2.69
N THR A 19 -17.11 -5.32 2.74
CA THR A 19 -17.89 -5.19 4.00
C THR A 19 -18.51 -6.51 4.46
N ASP A 20 -18.51 -7.54 3.61
CA ASP A 20 -19.12 -8.85 3.86
C ASP A 20 -18.10 -9.96 4.17
N ALA A 21 -16.81 -9.61 4.33
CA ALA A 21 -15.78 -10.56 4.69
C ALA A 21 -16.04 -11.17 6.08
N SER A 22 -15.91 -12.50 6.18
CA SER A 22 -16.05 -13.24 7.44
C SER A 22 -14.91 -14.23 7.63
N ALA A 23 -14.62 -14.57 8.89
CA ALA A 23 -13.60 -15.58 9.21
C ALA A 23 -13.95 -16.94 8.58
N GLU A 24 -15.21 -17.33 8.63
CA GLU A 24 -15.71 -18.58 8.05
C GLU A 24 -15.59 -18.59 6.52
N GLY A 25 -15.84 -17.44 5.87
CA GLY A 25 -15.69 -17.30 4.44
C GLY A 25 -14.23 -17.39 4.01
N LEU A 26 -13.34 -16.70 4.73
CA LEU A 26 -11.90 -16.72 4.46
C LEU A 26 -11.28 -18.11 4.67
N ALA A 27 -11.71 -18.84 5.71
CA ALA A 27 -11.23 -20.18 6.00
C ALA A 27 -11.59 -21.24 4.94
N ARG A 28 -12.58 -20.97 4.09
CA ARG A 28 -13.00 -21.86 3.00
C ARG A 28 -12.24 -21.65 1.69
N LEU A 29 -11.38 -20.64 1.61
CA LEU A 29 -10.65 -20.33 0.39
C LEU A 29 -9.53 -21.34 0.14
N ASN A 30 -9.40 -21.77 -1.12
CA ASN A 30 -8.31 -22.64 -1.53
C ASN A 30 -6.97 -21.87 -1.58
N PRO A 31 -5.84 -22.53 -1.24
CA PRO A 31 -4.52 -21.97 -1.45
C PRO A 31 -4.28 -21.58 -2.91
N SER A 32 -3.63 -20.44 -3.15
CA SER A 32 -3.46 -19.87 -4.49
C SER A 32 -2.11 -20.13 -5.16
N PHE A 33 -1.09 -20.55 -4.39
CA PHE A 33 0.29 -20.69 -4.87
C PHE A 33 0.88 -22.09 -4.67
N ASP A 34 0.60 -22.71 -3.52
CA ASP A 34 1.01 -24.06 -3.16
C ASP A 34 -0.21 -24.79 -2.62
N SER A 35 -0.49 -26.00 -3.12
CA SER A 35 -1.64 -26.80 -2.71
C SER A 35 -1.63 -27.21 -1.23
N LEU A 36 -0.44 -27.25 -0.61
CA LEU A 36 -0.25 -27.49 0.82
C LEU A 36 0.01 -26.19 1.60
N GLY A 37 -0.02 -25.03 0.94
CA GLY A 37 0.23 -23.73 1.54
C GLY A 37 -0.98 -23.12 2.24
N SER A 38 -0.79 -21.91 2.79
CA SER A 38 -1.81 -21.16 3.53
C SER A 38 -2.20 -19.82 2.90
N VAL A 39 -1.51 -19.40 1.85
CA VAL A 39 -1.78 -18.13 1.15
C VAL A 39 -2.95 -18.31 0.20
N THR A 40 -3.98 -17.49 0.36
CA THR A 40 -5.21 -17.51 -0.44
C THR A 40 -5.49 -16.13 -1.02
N ALA A 41 -6.39 -16.04 -1.99
CA ALA A 41 -6.84 -14.75 -2.54
C ALA A 41 -7.48 -13.82 -1.50
N GLY A 42 -7.87 -14.33 -0.32
CA GLY A 42 -8.46 -13.52 0.75
C GLY A 42 -7.45 -12.97 1.76
N ASN A 43 -6.21 -13.47 1.78
CA ASN A 43 -5.15 -12.99 2.68
C ASN A 43 -3.93 -12.42 1.95
N ALA A 44 -3.95 -12.42 0.61
CA ALA A 44 -3.01 -11.71 -0.23
C ALA A 44 -3.62 -10.40 -0.75
N SER A 45 -2.78 -9.43 -1.08
CA SER A 45 -3.21 -8.22 -1.80
C SER A 45 -3.67 -8.57 -3.22
N SER A 46 -4.70 -7.87 -3.70
CA SER A 46 -5.17 -7.97 -5.08
C SER A 46 -4.20 -7.30 -6.07
N ILE A 47 -4.47 -7.47 -7.36
CA ILE A 47 -3.92 -6.62 -8.41
C ILE A 47 -4.80 -5.37 -8.51
N ASN A 48 -4.18 -4.18 -8.52
CA ASN A 48 -4.89 -2.91 -8.40
C ASN A 48 -4.35 -1.86 -9.37
N ASP A 49 -5.25 -0.99 -9.82
CA ASP A 49 -4.94 0.19 -10.62
C ASP A 49 -5.09 1.46 -9.76
N GLY A 50 -4.08 2.33 -9.78
CA GLY A 50 -4.11 3.56 -8.99
C GLY A 50 -2.88 4.45 -9.19
N ALA A 51 -2.97 5.69 -8.72
CA ALA A 51 -1.88 6.65 -8.72
C ALA A 51 -1.90 7.49 -7.43
N ALA A 52 -0.72 7.93 -6.99
CA ALA A 52 -0.56 8.81 -5.83
C ALA A 52 0.55 9.83 -6.08
N ALA A 53 0.44 11.01 -5.47
CA ALA A 53 1.44 12.07 -5.56
C ALA A 53 1.57 12.82 -4.23
N VAL A 54 2.80 13.25 -3.91
CA VAL A 54 3.09 14.15 -2.78
C VAL A 54 3.99 15.29 -3.25
N MET A 55 3.72 16.50 -2.78
CA MET A 55 4.60 17.65 -3.02
C MET A 55 5.62 17.76 -1.89
N MET A 56 6.90 17.80 -2.25
CA MET A 56 8.00 17.95 -1.29
C MET A 56 8.75 19.25 -1.52
N MET A 57 9.25 19.84 -0.44
CA MET A 57 10.13 21.00 -0.46
C MET A 57 10.98 21.07 0.80
N SER A 58 12.02 21.89 0.80
CA SER A 58 12.76 22.18 2.03
C SER A 58 11.88 22.95 3.02
N GLU A 59 12.10 22.70 4.31
CA GLU A 59 11.36 23.40 5.37
C GLU A 59 11.55 24.92 5.29
N ALA A 60 12.76 25.39 5.01
CA ALA A 60 13.04 26.81 4.84
C ALA A 60 12.21 27.44 3.71
N LYS A 61 12.06 26.74 2.58
CA LYS A 61 11.26 27.23 1.45
C LYS A 61 9.77 27.23 1.78
N ALA A 62 9.26 26.17 2.43
CA ALA A 62 7.87 26.12 2.89
C ALA A 62 7.54 27.30 3.82
N ARG A 63 8.44 27.61 4.77
CA ARG A 63 8.29 28.75 5.68
C ARG A 63 8.35 30.09 4.96
N ALA A 64 9.31 30.28 4.05
CA ALA A 64 9.44 31.51 3.28
C ALA A 64 8.21 31.79 2.38
N LEU A 65 7.55 30.73 1.91
CA LEU A 65 6.32 30.81 1.12
C LEU A 65 5.04 30.79 1.97
N ASN A 66 5.15 30.67 3.30
CA ASN A 66 4.02 30.52 4.23
C ASN A 66 3.05 29.37 3.85
N LEU A 67 3.60 28.24 3.42
CA LEU A 67 2.82 27.06 3.02
C LEU A 67 2.52 26.14 4.21
N PRO A 68 1.33 25.51 4.26
CA PRO A 68 1.02 24.51 5.27
C PRO A 68 1.88 23.26 5.10
N VAL A 69 2.38 22.73 6.21
CA VAL A 69 3.21 21.51 6.24
C VAL A 69 2.41 20.38 6.86
N LEU A 70 2.06 19.37 6.04
CA LEU A 70 1.29 18.21 6.50
C LEU A 70 2.13 17.22 7.31
N ALA A 71 3.39 17.01 6.91
CA ALA A 71 4.30 16.07 7.54
C ALA A 71 5.77 16.43 7.26
N ARG A 72 6.70 15.78 7.96
CA ARG A 72 8.15 15.83 7.70
C ARG A 72 8.71 14.41 7.59
N ILE A 73 9.58 14.17 6.62
CA ILE A 73 10.36 12.92 6.54
C ILE A 73 11.47 13.00 7.59
N ARG A 74 11.40 12.15 8.62
CA ARG A 74 12.38 12.12 9.73
C ARG A 74 13.56 11.20 9.44
N ALA A 75 13.27 10.05 8.87
CA ALA A 75 14.24 9.02 8.53
C ALA A 75 13.71 8.19 7.36
N PHE A 76 14.62 7.56 6.62
CA PHE A 76 14.33 6.51 5.65
C PHE A 76 15.51 5.55 5.62
N ALA A 77 15.26 4.28 5.29
CA ALA A 77 16.29 3.28 5.14
C ALA A 77 15.95 2.33 3.99
N SER A 78 16.99 1.75 3.38
CA SER A 78 16.89 0.71 2.37
C SER A 78 17.86 -0.42 2.72
N VAL A 79 17.40 -1.65 2.61
CA VAL A 79 18.16 -2.86 2.93
C VAL A 79 17.90 -3.94 1.88
N GLY A 80 18.89 -4.80 1.63
CA GLY A 80 18.74 -5.98 0.78
C GLY A 80 18.54 -7.24 1.63
N VAL A 81 17.72 -8.17 1.13
CA VAL A 81 17.51 -9.50 1.71
C VAL A 81 17.50 -10.55 0.59
N ASP A 82 17.51 -11.83 0.95
CA ASP A 82 17.31 -12.92 -0.02
C ASP A 82 15.97 -12.72 -0.77
N PRO A 83 15.95 -12.69 -2.11
CA PRO A 83 14.73 -12.56 -2.89
C PRO A 83 13.65 -13.60 -2.58
N ALA A 84 14.03 -14.83 -2.18
CA ALA A 84 13.10 -15.88 -1.81
C ALA A 84 12.32 -15.56 -0.52
N LEU A 85 12.82 -14.63 0.30
CA LEU A 85 12.26 -14.23 1.60
C LEU A 85 11.90 -12.75 1.65
N MET A 86 11.72 -12.09 0.49
CA MET A 86 11.61 -10.63 0.38
C MET A 86 10.59 -9.97 1.35
N GLY A 87 9.52 -10.67 1.74
CA GLY A 87 8.52 -10.19 2.69
C GLY A 87 9.05 -9.81 4.08
N ILE A 88 10.26 -10.26 4.47
CA ILE A 88 10.86 -9.92 5.77
C ILE A 88 11.61 -8.58 5.78
N ALA A 89 11.91 -7.99 4.62
CA ALA A 89 12.69 -6.76 4.51
C ALA A 89 12.22 -5.61 5.42
N PRO A 90 10.90 -5.38 5.64
CA PRO A 90 10.42 -4.33 6.53
C PRO A 90 10.94 -4.43 7.98
N VAL A 91 11.21 -5.63 8.50
CA VAL A 91 11.76 -5.83 9.85
C VAL A 91 13.13 -5.16 9.97
N TYR A 92 14.01 -5.43 9.01
CA TYR A 92 15.37 -4.88 8.99
C TYR A 92 15.39 -3.40 8.62
N ALA A 93 14.60 -2.99 7.62
CA ALA A 93 14.52 -1.60 7.20
C ALA A 93 14.04 -0.68 8.34
N THR A 94 13.04 -1.13 9.09
CA THR A 94 12.49 -0.37 10.23
C THR A 94 13.52 -0.25 11.36
N ALA A 95 14.25 -1.32 11.67
CA ALA A 95 15.30 -1.28 12.67
C ALA A 95 16.40 -0.26 12.33
N VAL A 96 16.82 -0.21 11.05
CA VAL A 96 17.82 0.76 10.56
C VAL A 96 17.25 2.17 10.59
N ALA A 97 16.03 2.38 10.09
CA ALA A 97 15.39 3.71 10.06
C ALA A 97 15.15 4.28 11.46
N TRP A 98 14.99 3.43 12.48
CA TRP A 98 14.83 3.85 13.88
C TRP A 98 16.16 4.15 14.58
N SER A 99 17.28 3.63 14.06
CA SER A 99 18.62 3.87 14.63
C SER A 99 19.25 5.20 14.21
N VAL A 100 18.61 5.95 13.31
CA VAL A 100 19.05 7.26 12.78
C VAL A 100 18.19 8.40 13.34
#